data_AF-A0A178ZRX1-F1
#
_entry.id   AF-A0A178ZRX1-F1
#
_cell.length_a   1.000
_cell.length_b   1.000
_cell.length_c   1.000
_cell.angle_alpha   90.00
_cell.angle_beta   90.00
_cell.angle_gamma   90.00
#
_symmetry.space_group_name_H-M   'P 1'
#
loop_
_entity.id
_entity.type
_entity.pdbx_description
1 polymer ?
#
loop_
_entity_poly.entity_id
_entity_poly.type
_entity_poly.pdbx_seq_one_letter_code
_entity_poly.pdbx_strand_id
1 'polypeptide(L)'
;MDSPGDSVDVGGFDKPIVNFRPQLWRHLDKDRPILNLDLFWPIKLDEINDDDDEEEENSDGDSKGDFPFRDLKPLQTFHNLHYLQLNGMMRSYQPIIWATCWVNKNLTKLRLEMALEPEMYEESKHKYLKIDETWSYDGSAERQVDSEYLGSHGKGILHPEFGDGEYLDQQAMKQAQIDVVETLPVENMRYLPISHLTLMNFAVDAGPFFRWFDPKKLVELNFLGQCVDTGFYLPDDMRSVVKVSGPKPKPRPQPMIARVVKPGEVKLVTLKGGKVVPDESTGASNAAGKGVKTKLSQMMRLGKKDSKESKEASREAAQLERNMANMGL
;
A
#
# COMPACT_ATOMS: atom_id res chain seq x y z
N MET A 1 28.95 -6.24 29.39
CA MET A 1 28.91 -6.49 27.93
C MET A 1 27.46 -6.76 27.63
N ASP A 2 26.69 -5.69 27.47
CA ASP A 2 25.28 -5.79 27.13
C ASP A 2 25.20 -6.09 25.64
N SER A 3 24.55 -7.20 25.30
CA SER A 3 24.18 -7.50 23.93
C SER A 3 23.29 -6.36 23.41
N PRO A 4 23.57 -5.77 22.23
CA PRO A 4 22.64 -4.83 21.64
C PRO A 4 21.34 -5.61 21.39
N GLY A 5 20.28 -5.24 22.11
CA GLY A 5 18.96 -5.82 21.88
C GLY A 5 18.59 -5.62 20.42
N ASP A 6 18.18 -6.70 19.76
CA ASP A 6 17.62 -6.67 18.41
C ASP A 6 16.48 -5.64 18.40
N SER A 7 16.75 -4.41 17.94
CA SER A 7 15.69 -3.45 17.72
C SER A 7 14.83 -4.03 16.61
N VAL A 8 13.57 -4.32 16.90
CA VAL A 8 12.62 -4.72 15.87
C VAL A 8 12.56 -3.57 14.86
N ASP A 9 13.14 -3.77 13.67
CA ASP A 9 13.16 -2.77 12.59
C ASP A 9 11.75 -2.66 11.97
N VAL A 10 10.89 -1.94 12.69
CA VAL A 10 9.51 -1.64 12.29
C VAL A 10 9.55 -0.56 11.20
N GLY A 11 8.80 -0.77 10.11
CA GLY A 11 8.81 0.09 8.93
C GLY A 11 9.91 -0.23 7.92
N GLY A 12 10.53 -1.40 8.02
CA GLY A 12 11.45 -1.94 7.01
C GLY A 12 10.73 -2.52 5.79
N PHE A 13 11.49 -3.10 4.84
CA PHE A 13 10.97 -3.61 3.56
C PHE A 13 9.79 -4.59 3.73
N ASP A 14 9.94 -5.61 4.57
CA ASP A 14 8.97 -6.70 4.71
C ASP A 14 8.00 -6.50 5.89
N LYS A 15 8.12 -5.38 6.61
CA LYS A 15 7.40 -5.12 7.87
C LYS A 15 6.91 -3.67 7.90
N PRO A 16 5.82 -3.34 7.16
CA PRO A 16 5.21 -2.01 7.24
C PRO A 16 4.80 -1.69 8.67
N ILE A 17 4.80 -0.39 9.01
CA ILE A 17 4.14 0.08 10.24
C ILE A 17 2.63 0.11 9.96
N VAL A 18 1.96 -0.99 10.30
CA VAL A 18 0.52 -1.19 10.05
C VAL A 18 -0.31 -0.18 10.86
N ASN A 19 -1.34 0.40 10.25
CA ASN A 19 -2.22 1.41 10.88
C ASN A 19 -1.42 2.57 11.52
N PHE A 20 -0.50 3.17 10.77
CA PHE A 20 0.39 4.22 11.26
C PHE A 20 -0.41 5.40 11.84
N ARG A 21 0.01 5.86 13.03
CA ARG A 21 -0.60 6.97 13.76
C ARG A 21 0.38 8.13 13.92
N PRO A 22 -0.08 9.41 13.94
CA PRO A 22 0.81 10.57 14.01
C PRO A 22 1.76 10.55 15.22
N GLN A 23 1.32 10.00 16.35
CA GLN A 23 2.12 9.94 17.57
C GLN A 23 3.34 9.02 17.43
N LEU A 24 3.38 8.15 16.41
CA LEU A 24 4.49 7.24 16.15
C LEU A 24 5.69 7.94 15.52
N TRP A 25 5.53 9.14 14.94
CA TRP A 25 6.64 9.90 14.34
C TRP A 25 7.81 10.10 15.30
N ARG A 26 7.52 10.33 16.59
CA ARG A 26 8.56 10.56 17.63
C ARG A 26 9.45 9.33 17.90
N HIS A 27 9.05 8.16 17.41
CA HIS A 27 9.77 6.90 17.60
C HIS A 27 10.56 6.48 16.36
N LEU A 28 10.48 7.24 15.26
CA LEU A 28 11.19 6.93 14.03
C LEU A 28 12.52 7.70 13.98
N ASP A 29 13.59 6.98 13.66
CA ASP A 29 14.87 7.58 13.33
C ASP A 29 14.78 8.30 11.97
N LYS A 30 15.11 9.59 11.95
CA LYS A 30 15.05 10.43 10.74
C LYS A 30 16.16 10.13 9.74
N ASP A 31 17.25 9.51 10.18
CA ASP A 31 18.38 9.14 9.33
C ASP A 31 18.22 7.75 8.69
N ARG A 32 17.06 7.09 8.88
CA ARG A 32 16.82 5.76 8.34
C ARG A 32 16.75 5.76 6.80
N PRO A 33 17.26 4.71 6.14
CA PRO A 33 17.23 4.60 4.68
C PRO A 33 15.93 4.04 4.11
N ILE A 34 15.08 3.42 4.92
CA ILE A 34 13.90 2.70 4.47
C ILE A 34 12.75 3.11 5.35
N LEU A 35 11.61 3.49 4.76
CA LEU A 35 10.39 3.78 5.49
C LEU A 35 9.19 3.20 4.77
N ASN A 36 8.45 2.34 5.46
CA ASN A 36 7.24 1.69 4.97
C ASN A 36 6.08 1.92 5.94
N LEU A 37 5.12 2.77 5.55
CA LEU A 37 3.98 3.17 6.37
C LEU A 37 2.68 2.66 5.74
N ASP A 38 1.76 2.16 6.57
CA ASP A 38 0.39 1.91 6.18
C ASP A 38 -0.50 3.01 6.77
N LEU A 39 -1.05 3.85 5.89
CA LEU A 39 -1.88 4.99 6.27
C LEU A 39 -3.37 4.64 6.34
N PHE A 40 -3.76 3.38 6.10
CA PHE A 40 -5.15 2.96 6.21
C PHE A 40 -5.62 2.94 7.66
N TRP A 41 -6.78 3.54 7.92
CA TRP A 41 -7.38 3.63 9.23
C TRP A 41 -8.70 2.85 9.21
N PRO A 42 -8.89 1.85 10.10
CA PRO A 42 -10.13 1.11 10.13
C PRO A 42 -11.33 2.01 10.43
N ILE A 43 -12.32 2.01 9.54
CA ILE A 43 -13.61 2.67 9.74
C ILE A 43 -14.36 1.89 10.83
N LYS A 44 -14.77 2.56 11.92
CA LYS A 44 -15.57 1.91 12.96
C LYS A 44 -17.03 1.89 12.51
N LEU A 45 -17.60 0.69 12.34
CA LEU A 45 -18.99 0.50 11.88
C LEU A 45 -20.03 1.19 12.77
N ASP A 46 -19.72 1.38 14.05
CA ASP A 46 -20.61 2.05 15.01
C ASP A 46 -20.75 3.55 14.71
N GLU A 47 -19.82 4.14 13.96
CA GLU A 47 -19.81 5.55 13.54
C GLU A 47 -20.54 5.77 12.20
N ILE A 48 -21.05 4.71 11.54
CA ILE A 48 -21.77 4.76 10.26
C ILE A 48 -23.30 4.85 10.47
N ASN A 49 -23.80 4.49 11.67
CA ASN A 49 -25.24 4.51 11.98
C ASN A 49 -25.74 5.87 12.51
N ASP A 50 -24.85 6.84 12.66
CA ASP A 50 -25.23 8.22 12.98
C ASP A 50 -25.52 8.93 11.65
N ASP A 51 -26.76 8.78 11.17
CA ASP A 51 -27.30 9.34 9.90
C ASP A 51 -27.26 10.90 9.80
N ASP A 52 -26.57 11.59 10.71
CA ASP A 52 -26.43 13.05 10.79
C ASP A 52 -25.00 13.56 10.45
N ASP A 53 -24.04 12.67 10.14
CA ASP A 53 -22.69 13.09 9.74
C ASP A 53 -22.68 13.43 8.23
N GLU A 54 -23.10 14.65 7.86
CA GLU A 54 -22.47 15.31 6.71
C GLU A 54 -20.96 15.13 6.89
N GLU A 55 -20.22 14.67 5.88
CA GLU A 55 -18.77 14.52 5.95
C GLU A 55 -18.14 15.88 6.28
N GLU A 56 -18.05 16.22 7.58
CA GLU A 56 -17.50 17.48 8.05
C GLU A 56 -15.99 17.41 7.84
N GLU A 57 -15.59 17.74 6.61
CA GLU A 57 -14.22 18.08 6.30
C GLU A 57 -13.78 19.19 7.25
N ASN A 58 -12.70 18.95 7.99
CA ASN A 58 -12.09 20.03 8.75
C ASN A 58 -11.50 21.08 7.79
N SER A 59 -10.96 22.19 8.32
CA SER A 59 -10.34 23.23 7.48
C SER A 59 -9.19 22.76 6.57
N ASP A 60 -8.68 21.56 6.79
CA ASP A 60 -7.62 20.90 6.03
C ASP A 60 -8.15 19.83 5.06
N GLY A 61 -9.47 19.72 4.92
CA GLY A 61 -10.14 18.72 4.09
C GLY A 61 -9.94 17.29 4.60
N ASP A 62 -9.65 17.10 5.90
CA ASP A 62 -9.56 15.76 6.49
C ASP A 62 -10.97 15.25 6.78
N SER A 63 -11.35 14.14 6.16
CA SER A 63 -12.57 13.41 6.46
C SER A 63 -12.37 12.46 7.65
N LYS A 64 -13.46 12.20 8.39
CA LYS A 64 -13.48 11.24 9.49
C LYS A 64 -13.09 9.85 8.97
N GLY A 65 -11.99 9.29 9.50
CA GLY A 65 -11.50 7.97 9.10
C GLY A 65 -10.28 8.00 8.18
N ASP A 66 -9.82 9.17 7.74
CA ASP A 66 -8.58 9.31 6.97
C ASP A 66 -7.39 9.68 7.86
N PHE A 67 -6.18 9.30 7.42
CA PHE A 67 -4.96 9.82 8.03
C PHE A 67 -4.86 11.34 7.76
N PRO A 68 -4.67 12.21 8.75
CA PRO A 68 -4.69 13.65 8.51
C PRO A 68 -3.56 14.11 7.60
N PHE A 69 -3.86 14.98 6.63
CA PHE A 69 -2.88 15.46 5.64
C PHE A 69 -1.68 16.13 6.31
N ARG A 70 -1.95 17.03 7.27
CA ARG A 70 -0.89 17.74 7.99
C ARG A 70 -0.01 16.81 8.83
N ASP A 71 -0.55 15.70 9.28
CA ASP A 71 0.18 14.74 10.09
C ASP A 71 1.18 13.91 9.27
N LEU A 72 1.16 13.98 7.93
CA LEU A 72 2.19 13.35 7.09
C LEU A 72 3.41 14.26 6.91
N LYS A 73 3.30 15.57 7.19
CA LYS A 73 4.40 16.53 7.01
C LYS A 73 5.74 16.14 7.63
N PRO A 74 5.83 15.46 8.80
CA PRO A 74 7.11 15.03 9.36
C PRO A 74 7.95 14.17 8.41
N LEU A 75 7.34 13.52 7.42
CA LEU A 75 8.02 12.77 6.36
C LEU A 75 9.08 13.62 5.62
N GLN A 76 8.83 14.92 5.43
CA GLN A 76 9.76 15.84 4.76
C GLN A 76 11.06 16.09 5.56
N THR A 77 11.11 15.68 6.83
CA THR A 77 12.30 15.84 7.70
C THR A 77 13.27 14.66 7.63
N PHE A 78 12.94 13.63 6.85
CA PHE A 78 13.84 12.51 6.56
C PHE A 78 14.66 12.88 5.34
N HIS A 79 15.99 12.88 5.46
CA HIS A 79 16.91 13.31 4.38
C HIS A 79 17.84 12.20 3.87
N ASN A 80 17.73 10.99 4.44
CA ASN A 80 18.53 9.83 4.07
C ASN A 80 17.68 8.66 3.51
N LEU A 81 16.44 8.90 3.10
CA LEU A 81 15.59 7.85 2.54
C LEU A 81 16.15 7.36 1.20
N HIS A 82 16.20 6.04 1.06
CA HIS A 82 16.54 5.31 -0.17
C HIS A 82 15.31 4.56 -0.72
N TYR A 83 14.41 4.17 0.17
CA TYR A 83 13.15 3.52 -0.12
C TYR A 83 12.02 4.15 0.70
N LEU A 84 10.94 4.54 0.02
CA LEU A 84 9.70 4.99 0.64
C LEU A 84 8.53 4.18 0.10
N GLN A 85 7.73 3.62 1.00
CA GLN A 85 6.46 2.99 0.68
C GLN A 85 5.36 3.56 1.56
N LEU A 86 4.29 4.02 0.91
CA LEU A 86 3.07 4.46 1.57
C LEU A 86 1.92 3.61 1.04
N ASN A 87 1.27 2.88 1.95
CA ASN A 87 0.16 1.99 1.64
C ASN A 87 -1.15 2.57 2.16
N GLY A 88 -2.26 2.13 1.58
CA GLY A 88 -3.58 2.38 2.15
C GLY A 88 -3.98 3.85 2.20
N MET A 89 -3.45 4.66 1.28
CA MET A 89 -3.78 6.08 1.20
C MET A 89 -5.24 6.23 0.78
N MET A 90 -6.06 6.89 1.62
CA MET A 90 -7.47 7.19 1.32
C MET A 90 -7.66 8.52 0.58
N ARG A 91 -6.68 9.42 0.69
CA ARG A 91 -6.63 10.73 0.04
C ARG A 91 -5.25 10.99 -0.55
N SER A 92 -5.15 12.00 -1.42
CA SER A 92 -3.85 12.37 -1.97
C SER A 92 -2.96 13.06 -0.95
N TYR A 93 -1.71 12.59 -0.87
CA TYR A 93 -0.63 13.26 -0.12
C TYR A 93 0.50 13.72 -1.04
N GLN A 94 0.28 13.79 -2.35
CA GLN A 94 1.31 14.10 -3.34
C GLN A 94 2.13 15.34 -3.02
N PRO A 95 1.59 16.48 -2.54
CA PRO A 95 2.42 17.63 -2.18
C PRO A 95 3.50 17.31 -1.14
N ILE A 96 3.18 16.50 -0.13
CA ILE A 96 4.12 16.10 0.93
C ILE A 96 5.08 15.02 0.40
N ILE A 97 4.57 14.05 -0.34
CA ILE A 97 5.35 12.93 -0.91
C ILE A 97 6.40 13.46 -1.88
N TRP A 98 6.02 14.32 -2.82
CA TRP A 98 6.96 14.83 -3.82
C TRP A 98 8.01 15.75 -3.21
N ALA A 99 7.63 16.60 -2.25
CA ALA A 99 8.58 17.42 -1.49
C ALA A 99 9.59 16.54 -0.75
N THR A 100 9.14 15.42 -0.16
CA THR A 100 10.02 14.41 0.44
C THR A 100 10.98 13.82 -0.60
N CYS A 101 10.49 13.47 -1.78
CA CYS A 101 11.35 12.94 -2.85
C CYS A 101 12.40 13.95 -3.30
N TRP A 102 12.01 15.21 -3.44
CA TRP A 102 12.89 16.30 -3.83
C TRP A 102 14.06 16.50 -2.86
N VAL A 103 13.83 16.45 -1.55
CA VAL A 103 14.88 16.65 -0.54
C VAL A 103 15.77 15.42 -0.29
N ASN A 104 15.42 14.24 -0.81
CA ASN A 104 16.17 12.99 -0.59
C ASN A 104 16.97 12.57 -1.83
N LYS A 105 18.24 12.98 -1.93
CA LYS A 105 19.10 12.64 -3.10
C LYS A 105 19.27 11.14 -3.38
N ASN A 106 19.11 10.29 -2.37
CA ASN A 106 19.29 8.85 -2.47
C ASN A 106 17.97 8.08 -2.58
N LEU A 107 16.81 8.74 -2.57
CA LEU A 107 15.51 8.08 -2.66
C LEU A 107 15.34 7.55 -4.07
N THR A 108 15.66 6.27 -4.27
CA THR A 108 15.70 5.66 -5.60
C THR A 108 14.48 4.79 -5.87
N LYS A 109 13.76 4.39 -4.82
CA LYS A 109 12.58 3.51 -4.91
C LYS A 109 11.40 4.14 -4.18
N LEU A 110 10.30 4.31 -4.91
CA LEU A 110 9.06 4.86 -4.39
C LEU A 110 7.91 3.92 -4.71
N ARG A 111 7.11 3.59 -3.69
CA ARG A 111 5.89 2.80 -3.83
C ARG A 111 4.72 3.53 -3.18
N LEU A 112 3.70 3.82 -3.96
CA LEU A 112 2.50 4.53 -3.52
C LEU A 112 1.28 3.67 -3.80
N GLU A 113 0.47 3.42 -2.78
CA GLU A 113 -0.74 2.62 -2.92
C GLU A 113 -1.94 3.33 -2.32
N MET A 114 -2.91 3.63 -3.18
CA MET A 114 -4.23 4.06 -2.75
C MET A 114 -5.03 2.85 -2.27
N ALA A 115 -5.84 3.06 -1.24
CA ALA A 115 -6.80 2.08 -0.77
C ALA A 115 -7.94 1.89 -1.78
N LEU A 116 -8.37 2.97 -2.44
CA LEU A 116 -9.46 2.99 -3.42
C LEU A 116 -8.91 3.14 -4.85
N GLU A 117 -9.61 2.56 -5.81
CA GLU A 117 -9.33 2.72 -7.24
C GLU A 117 -9.90 4.02 -7.80
N PRO A 118 -9.25 4.66 -8.78
CA PRO A 118 -9.82 5.82 -9.45
C PRO A 118 -11.04 5.43 -10.27
N GLU A 119 -12.06 6.27 -10.24
CA GLU A 119 -13.32 6.09 -10.97
C GLU A 119 -13.48 7.15 -12.05
N MET A 120 -13.49 6.72 -13.32
CA MET A 120 -13.76 7.61 -14.45
C MET A 120 -15.27 7.69 -14.70
N TYR A 121 -15.80 8.88 -14.94
CA TYR A 121 -17.21 9.08 -15.25
C TYR A 121 -17.59 8.49 -16.61
N GLU A 122 -18.80 7.95 -16.71
CA GLU A 122 -19.27 7.19 -17.89
C GLU A 122 -19.13 7.96 -19.22
N GLU A 123 -19.31 9.28 -19.19
CA GLU A 123 -19.18 10.16 -20.35
C GLU A 123 -17.76 10.20 -20.93
N SER A 124 -16.73 9.97 -20.10
CA SER A 124 -15.31 10.06 -20.48
C SER A 124 -14.58 8.70 -20.40
N LYS A 125 -15.15 7.74 -19.66
CA LYS A 125 -14.56 6.42 -19.37
C LYS A 125 -14.12 5.63 -20.60
N HIS A 126 -14.82 5.76 -21.72
CA HIS A 126 -14.47 5.08 -22.97
C HIS A 126 -13.16 5.58 -23.61
N LYS A 127 -12.64 6.73 -23.17
CA LYS A 127 -11.36 7.29 -23.64
C LYS A 127 -10.15 6.73 -22.88
N TYR A 128 -10.38 6.10 -21.74
CA TYR A 128 -9.32 5.69 -20.81
C TYR A 128 -9.32 4.17 -20.65
N LEU A 129 -8.14 3.60 -20.46
CA LEU A 129 -7.97 2.16 -20.42
C LEU A 129 -7.60 1.72 -19.00
N LYS A 130 -8.22 0.64 -18.50
CA LYS A 130 -7.74 0.02 -17.27
C LYS A 130 -6.38 -0.63 -17.52
N ILE A 131 -5.44 -0.44 -16.60
CA ILE A 131 -4.16 -1.16 -16.57
C ILE A 131 -4.37 -2.48 -15.84
N ASP A 132 -4.96 -3.44 -16.54
CA ASP A 132 -5.24 -4.78 -16.03
C ASP A 132 -4.32 -5.85 -16.66
N GLU A 133 -4.68 -7.12 -16.51
CA GLU A 133 -3.92 -8.25 -17.06
C GLU A 133 -3.90 -8.34 -18.59
N THR A 134 -4.76 -7.58 -19.27
CA THR A 134 -4.82 -7.48 -20.74
C THR A 134 -4.06 -6.26 -21.26
N TRP A 135 -3.74 -5.31 -20.38
CA TRP A 135 -2.97 -4.13 -20.74
C TRP A 135 -1.50 -4.48 -20.98
N SER A 136 -0.91 -3.85 -21.98
CA SER A 136 0.53 -3.94 -22.25
C SER A 136 1.05 -2.58 -22.65
N TYR A 137 2.25 -2.27 -22.15
CA TYR A 137 2.94 -1.04 -22.54
C TYR A 137 3.36 -1.12 -24.00
N ASP A 138 2.96 -0.11 -24.78
CA ASP A 138 3.36 0.08 -26.16
C ASP A 138 4.30 1.28 -26.25
N GLY A 139 5.59 0.99 -26.46
CA GLY A 139 6.65 1.99 -26.62
C GLY A 139 6.86 2.45 -28.06
N SER A 140 5.91 2.21 -28.97
CA SER A 140 5.98 2.71 -30.35
C SER A 140 5.80 4.23 -30.41
N ALA A 141 6.45 4.89 -31.39
CA ALA A 141 6.34 6.32 -31.59
C ALA A 141 4.93 6.77 -32.03
N GLU A 142 4.12 5.85 -32.56
CA GLU A 142 2.75 6.09 -33.04
C GLU A 142 1.76 6.31 -31.90
N ARG A 143 2.10 5.86 -30.67
CA ARG A 143 1.27 6.03 -29.47
C ARG A 143 1.44 7.39 -28.80
N GLN A 144 2.22 8.31 -29.36
CA GLN A 144 2.27 9.67 -28.85
C GLN A 144 0.93 10.37 -29.11
N VAL A 145 0.03 10.27 -28.14
CA VAL A 145 -1.26 10.94 -28.13
C VAL A 145 -1.11 12.29 -27.44
N ASP A 146 -1.81 13.32 -27.93
CA ASP A 146 -2.01 14.56 -27.18
C ASP A 146 -2.75 14.20 -25.88
N SER A 147 -2.00 14.11 -24.79
CA SER A 147 -2.53 13.83 -23.46
C SER A 147 -3.02 15.14 -22.86
N GLU A 148 -4.33 15.23 -22.65
CA GLU A 148 -4.95 16.29 -21.89
C GLU A 148 -4.58 16.13 -20.41
N TYR A 149 -4.29 17.25 -19.74
CA TYR A 149 -4.05 17.25 -18.31
C TYR A 149 -5.38 17.10 -17.56
N LEU A 150 -5.56 15.96 -16.89
CA LEU A 150 -6.81 15.61 -16.20
C LEU A 150 -6.81 15.93 -14.70
N GLY A 151 -5.72 16.48 -14.17
CA GLY A 151 -5.56 16.72 -12.73
C GLY A 151 -6.29 17.96 -12.22
N SER A 152 -6.64 17.96 -10.94
CA SER A 152 -7.26 19.10 -10.27
C SER A 152 -6.21 20.07 -9.71
N HIS A 153 -5.65 20.93 -10.56
CA HIS A 153 -4.78 22.05 -10.16
C HIS A 153 -3.62 21.71 -9.21
N GLY A 154 -2.92 20.57 -9.40
CA GLY A 154 -1.79 20.20 -8.55
C GLY A 154 -2.17 19.54 -7.22
N LYS A 155 -3.45 19.20 -7.01
CA LYS A 155 -3.92 18.52 -5.79
C LYS A 155 -3.60 17.02 -5.76
N GLY A 156 -3.13 16.43 -6.86
CA GLY A 156 -2.84 14.98 -6.92
C GLY A 156 -4.08 14.10 -7.14
N ILE A 157 -5.21 14.70 -7.51
CA ILE A 157 -6.47 14.01 -7.79
C ILE A 157 -6.97 14.33 -9.19
N LEU A 158 -7.82 13.49 -9.75
CA LEU A 158 -8.56 13.77 -10.97
C LEU A 158 -9.41 15.04 -10.81
N HIS A 159 -9.55 15.81 -11.88
CA HIS A 159 -10.51 16.90 -11.93
C HIS A 159 -11.93 16.29 -11.91
N PRO A 160 -12.87 16.85 -11.12
CA PRO A 160 -14.24 16.31 -10.98
C PRO A 160 -15.04 16.26 -12.28
N GLU A 161 -14.55 16.82 -13.38
CA GLU A 161 -15.16 16.65 -14.70
C GLU A 161 -14.89 15.26 -15.30
N PHE A 162 -13.75 14.65 -14.96
CA PHE A 162 -13.29 13.40 -15.56
C PHE A 162 -13.56 12.19 -14.66
N GLY A 163 -13.51 12.38 -13.35
CA GLY A 163 -13.65 11.30 -12.39
C GLY A 163 -13.22 11.70 -10.99
N ASP A 164 -13.08 10.69 -10.15
CA ASP A 164 -12.59 10.80 -8.78
C ASP A 164 -11.44 9.83 -8.51
N GLY A 165 -10.57 10.17 -7.57
CA GLY A 165 -9.42 9.38 -7.17
C GLY A 165 -8.07 9.97 -7.56
N GLU A 166 -7.03 9.22 -7.22
CA GLU A 166 -5.64 9.66 -7.31
C GLU A 166 -5.15 9.75 -8.76
N TYR A 167 -4.56 10.89 -9.11
CA TYR A 167 -4.00 11.15 -10.44
C TYR A 167 -2.55 11.56 -10.30
N LEU A 168 -1.63 10.89 -11.02
CA LEU A 168 -0.20 11.20 -10.96
C LEU A 168 0.09 12.61 -11.51
N ASP A 169 0.22 13.59 -10.63
CA ASP A 169 0.04 14.99 -11.01
C ASP A 169 1.38 15.71 -11.18
N GLN A 170 1.69 16.07 -12.42
CA GLN A 170 2.89 16.84 -12.75
C GLN A 170 2.92 18.24 -12.12
N GLN A 171 1.75 18.85 -11.84
CA GLN A 171 1.69 20.14 -11.18
C GLN A 171 1.93 20.01 -9.68
N ALA A 172 1.48 18.92 -9.05
CA ALA A 172 1.80 18.61 -7.65
C ALA A 172 3.32 18.46 -7.46
N MET A 173 3.99 17.75 -8.37
CA MET A 173 5.46 17.61 -8.36
C MET A 173 6.17 18.97 -8.50
N LYS A 174 5.68 19.83 -9.40
CA LYS A 174 6.23 21.18 -9.60
C LYS A 174 6.09 22.04 -8.36
N GLN A 175 4.88 22.10 -7.79
CA GLN A 175 4.61 22.92 -6.62
C GLN A 175 5.44 22.45 -5.42
N ALA A 176 5.49 21.14 -5.21
CA ALA A 176 6.32 20.56 -4.16
C ALA A 176 7.81 20.89 -4.32
N GLN A 177 8.33 20.97 -5.56
CA GLN A 177 9.71 21.40 -5.81
C GLN A 177 9.93 22.85 -5.37
N ILE A 178 9.00 23.75 -5.72
CA ILE A 178 9.04 25.16 -5.35
C ILE A 178 9.04 25.30 -3.83
N ASP A 179 8.20 24.53 -3.14
CA ASP A 179 8.03 24.60 -1.68
C ASP A 179 9.30 24.21 -0.90
N VAL A 180 10.20 23.41 -1.51
CA VAL A 180 11.47 22.96 -0.89
C VAL A 180 12.71 23.47 -1.61
N VAL A 181 12.58 24.47 -2.51
CA VAL A 181 13.67 24.90 -3.40
C VAL A 181 14.95 25.28 -2.66
N GLU A 182 14.83 25.86 -1.46
CA GLU A 182 15.95 26.31 -0.63
C GLU A 182 16.75 25.15 0.00
N THR A 183 16.16 23.95 0.08
CA THR A 183 16.75 22.76 0.71
C THR A 183 17.05 21.65 -0.30
N LEU A 184 16.86 21.90 -1.60
CA LEU A 184 17.10 20.93 -2.64
C LEU A 184 18.59 20.52 -2.71
N PRO A 185 18.89 19.21 -2.73
CA PRO A 185 20.16 18.72 -3.21
C PRO A 185 20.40 19.16 -4.66
N VAL A 186 21.65 19.51 -4.99
CA VAL A 186 22.06 19.94 -6.35
C VAL A 186 21.66 18.90 -7.40
N GLU A 187 21.78 17.62 -7.05
CA GLU A 187 21.46 16.47 -7.90
C GLU A 187 19.97 16.37 -8.24
N ASN A 188 19.10 16.97 -7.42
CA ASN A 188 17.65 16.92 -7.52
C ASN A 188 17.04 18.24 -8.01
N MET A 189 17.83 19.24 -8.41
CA MET A 189 17.27 20.52 -8.89
C MET A 189 16.45 20.38 -10.17
N ARG A 190 16.75 19.38 -11.01
CA ARG A 190 16.08 19.20 -12.31
C ARG A 190 15.10 18.03 -12.32
N TYR A 191 15.50 16.91 -11.75
CA TYR A 191 14.77 15.65 -11.83
C TYR A 191 14.68 14.98 -10.47
N LEU A 192 13.59 14.24 -10.26
CA LEU A 192 13.42 13.39 -9.11
C LEU A 192 14.51 12.29 -9.09
N PRO A 193 14.97 11.88 -7.90
CA PRO A 193 16.00 10.84 -7.74
C PRO A 193 15.48 9.41 -7.98
N ILE A 194 14.23 9.26 -8.39
CA ILE A 194 13.54 7.97 -8.51
C ILE A 194 14.05 7.17 -9.72
N SER A 195 14.40 5.92 -9.47
CA SER A 195 14.75 4.92 -10.50
C SER A 195 13.69 3.82 -10.63
N HIS A 196 12.96 3.53 -9.55
CA HIS A 196 11.89 2.53 -9.55
C HIS A 196 10.64 3.15 -8.93
N LEU A 197 9.58 3.25 -9.71
CA LEU A 197 8.27 3.75 -9.26
C LEU A 197 7.24 2.62 -9.33
N THR A 198 6.58 2.35 -8.21
CA THR A 198 5.42 1.46 -8.14
C THR A 198 4.20 2.27 -7.76
N LEU A 199 3.16 2.21 -8.58
CA LEU A 199 1.88 2.86 -8.33
C LEU A 199 0.79 1.80 -8.27
N MET A 200 -0.03 1.84 -7.24
CA MET A 200 -1.25 1.04 -7.14
C MET A 200 -2.45 1.97 -7.07
N ASN A 201 -3.42 1.74 -7.95
CA ASN A 201 -4.69 2.48 -8.01
C ASN A 201 -4.51 3.98 -8.32
N PHE A 202 -3.78 4.30 -9.40
CA PHE A 202 -3.59 5.67 -9.90
C PHE A 202 -4.14 5.82 -11.32
N ALA A 203 -4.69 6.99 -11.63
CA ALA A 203 -4.80 7.47 -13.01
C ALA A 203 -3.46 8.08 -13.44
N VAL A 204 -2.97 7.69 -14.62
CA VAL A 204 -1.59 8.00 -15.06
C VAL A 204 -1.58 8.43 -16.51
N ASP A 205 -0.89 9.55 -16.76
CA ASP A 205 -0.55 10.02 -18.10
C ASP A 205 0.97 10.19 -18.30
N ALA A 206 1.36 10.72 -19.45
CA ALA A 206 2.76 10.93 -19.80
C ALA A 206 3.42 12.15 -19.11
N GLY A 207 2.64 13.15 -18.68
CA GLY A 207 3.12 14.47 -18.27
C GLY A 207 4.27 14.43 -17.25
N PRO A 208 4.11 13.73 -16.10
CA PRO A 208 5.15 13.60 -15.10
C PRO A 208 6.49 13.10 -15.65
N PHE A 209 6.48 12.13 -16.56
CA PHE A 209 7.67 11.49 -17.10
C PHE A 209 8.45 12.40 -18.05
N PHE A 210 7.78 13.27 -18.80
CA PHE A 210 8.43 14.29 -19.63
C PHE A 210 9.08 15.42 -18.81
N ARG A 211 8.55 15.70 -17.63
CA ARG A 211 8.91 16.89 -16.86
C ARG A 211 9.89 16.63 -15.73
N TRP A 212 9.69 15.53 -14.99
CA TRP A 212 10.24 15.39 -13.64
C TRP A 212 11.07 14.13 -13.42
N PHE A 213 10.99 13.13 -14.29
CA PHE A 213 11.84 11.93 -14.19
C PHE A 213 13.10 12.07 -15.06
N ASP A 214 14.24 11.59 -14.55
CA ASP A 214 15.51 11.60 -15.26
C ASP A 214 15.57 10.45 -16.27
N PRO A 215 15.68 10.70 -17.58
CA PRO A 215 15.78 9.65 -18.60
C PRO A 215 16.95 8.69 -18.41
N LYS A 216 17.99 9.10 -17.68
CA LYS A 216 19.18 8.29 -17.43
C LYS A 216 19.10 7.47 -16.15
N LYS A 217 18.15 7.79 -15.26
CA LYS A 217 18.02 7.11 -13.96
C LYS A 217 16.75 6.29 -13.81
N LEU A 218 15.66 6.66 -14.49
CA LEU A 218 14.44 5.86 -14.44
C LEU A 218 14.69 4.50 -15.10
N VAL A 219 14.41 3.43 -14.37
CA VAL A 219 14.68 2.04 -14.79
C VAL A 219 13.38 1.24 -14.86
N GLU A 220 12.49 1.40 -13.90
CA GLU A 220 11.29 0.56 -13.78
C GLU A 220 10.06 1.34 -13.34
N LEU A 221 8.95 1.08 -14.04
CA LEU A 221 7.60 1.49 -13.68
C LEU A 221 6.74 0.25 -13.51
N ASN A 222 6.08 0.14 -12.35
CA ASN A 222 5.21 -0.97 -12.05
C ASN A 222 3.82 -0.48 -11.63
N PHE A 223 2.82 -0.86 -12.41
CA PHE A 223 1.42 -0.59 -12.11
C PHE A 223 0.78 -1.81 -11.46
N LEU A 224 0.16 -1.60 -10.31
CA LEU A 224 -0.53 -2.62 -9.52
C LEU A 224 -2.00 -2.22 -9.33
N GLY A 225 -2.81 -3.17 -8.86
CA GLY A 225 -4.21 -2.92 -8.57
C GLY A 225 -5.01 -2.58 -9.83
N GLN A 226 -5.76 -1.49 -9.79
CA GLN A 226 -6.67 -1.02 -10.84
C GLN A 226 -6.28 0.40 -11.28
N CYS A 227 -5.03 0.60 -11.69
CA CYS A 227 -4.60 1.84 -12.31
C CYS A 227 -5.35 2.09 -13.65
N VAL A 228 -5.43 3.36 -14.05
CA VAL A 228 -6.06 3.79 -15.30
C VAL A 228 -5.03 4.52 -16.16
N ASP A 229 -4.86 4.06 -17.40
CA ASP A 229 -4.09 4.71 -18.45
C ASP A 229 -4.95 5.82 -19.06
N THR A 230 -4.59 7.06 -18.74
CA THR A 230 -5.25 8.29 -19.23
C THR A 230 -4.45 8.99 -20.33
N GLY A 231 -3.62 8.24 -21.06
CA GLY A 231 -2.65 8.79 -22.02
C GLY A 231 -1.20 8.56 -21.60
N PHE A 232 -0.93 7.44 -20.92
CA PHE A 232 0.40 7.07 -20.50
C PHE A 232 1.26 6.63 -21.69
N TYR A 233 2.40 7.30 -21.84
CA TYR A 233 3.53 6.88 -22.65
C TYR A 233 4.81 7.52 -22.09
N LEU A 234 5.96 7.05 -22.56
CA LEU A 234 7.26 7.56 -22.11
C LEU A 234 7.93 8.38 -23.21
N PRO A 235 8.77 9.36 -22.83
CA PRO A 235 9.64 10.07 -23.76
C PRO A 235 10.53 9.15 -24.61
N ASP A 236 10.99 9.65 -25.75
CA ASP A 236 11.83 8.95 -26.72
C ASP A 236 13.06 8.27 -26.12
N ASP A 237 13.70 8.93 -25.17
CA ASP A 237 14.90 8.46 -24.47
C ASP A 237 14.61 7.45 -23.35
N MET A 238 13.34 7.25 -23.00
CA MET A 238 12.89 6.33 -21.96
C MET A 238 12.14 5.11 -22.52
N ARG A 239 11.34 5.27 -23.59
CA ARG A 239 10.35 4.27 -24.06
C ARG A 239 10.90 2.87 -24.36
N SER A 240 12.17 2.76 -24.72
CA SER A 240 12.81 1.47 -25.03
C SER A 240 13.73 0.93 -23.92
N VAL A 241 14.03 1.75 -22.92
CA VAL A 241 15.01 1.42 -21.86
C VAL A 241 14.36 1.24 -20.49
N VAL A 242 13.25 1.93 -20.24
CA VAL A 242 12.47 1.80 -19.00
C VAL A 242 11.59 0.57 -19.12
N LYS A 243 11.72 -0.32 -18.12
CA LYS A 243 10.83 -1.47 -18.00
C LYS A 243 9.49 -1.02 -17.45
N VAL A 244 8.42 -1.23 -18.19
CA VAL A 244 7.05 -0.96 -17.73
C VAL A 244 6.30 -2.28 -17.57
N SER A 245 5.69 -2.49 -16.41
CA SER A 245 4.85 -3.66 -16.16
C SER A 245 3.51 -3.29 -15.54
N GLY A 246 2.45 -3.98 -15.98
CA GLY A 246 1.14 -3.98 -15.32
C GLY A 246 0.88 -5.30 -14.58
N PRO A 247 -0.33 -5.46 -14.02
CA PRO A 247 -0.76 -6.71 -13.39
C PRO A 247 -0.55 -7.90 -14.33
N LYS A 248 0.13 -8.95 -13.85
CA LYS A 248 0.30 -10.17 -14.65
C LYS A 248 -0.95 -11.04 -14.53
N PRO A 249 -1.36 -11.72 -15.62
CA PRO A 249 -2.40 -12.73 -15.54
C PRO A 249 -2.03 -13.72 -14.46
N LYS A 250 -2.92 -13.94 -13.48
CA LYS A 250 -2.68 -14.99 -12.50
C LYS A 250 -2.55 -16.30 -13.29
N PRO A 251 -1.47 -17.09 -13.09
CA PRO A 251 -1.42 -18.41 -13.69
C PRO A 251 -2.72 -19.11 -13.28
N ARG A 252 -3.47 -19.62 -14.27
CA ARG A 252 -4.76 -20.29 -14.04
C ARG A 252 -4.56 -21.18 -12.81
N PRO A 253 -5.37 -21.03 -11.75
CA PRO A 253 -5.24 -21.91 -10.60
C PRO A 253 -5.25 -23.32 -11.17
N GLN A 254 -4.17 -24.07 -10.94
CA GLN A 254 -4.16 -25.47 -11.37
C GLN A 254 -5.45 -26.06 -10.81
N PRO A 255 -6.28 -26.71 -11.63
CA PRO A 255 -7.56 -27.23 -11.16
C PRO A 255 -7.27 -28.06 -9.92
N MET A 256 -7.67 -27.55 -8.76
CA MET A 256 -7.58 -28.31 -7.53
C MET A 256 -8.49 -29.50 -7.78
N ILE A 257 -7.89 -30.69 -7.84
CA ILE A 257 -8.65 -31.93 -7.98
C ILE A 257 -9.43 -32.07 -6.67
N ALA A 258 -10.66 -31.57 -6.66
CA ALA A 258 -11.60 -31.79 -5.59
C ALA A 258 -12.08 -33.24 -5.71
N ARG A 259 -11.67 -34.09 -4.77
CA ARG A 259 -12.21 -35.44 -4.65
C ARG A 259 -13.55 -35.34 -3.93
N VAL A 260 -14.61 -35.86 -4.54
CA VAL A 260 -15.87 -36.08 -3.84
C VAL A 260 -15.62 -37.08 -2.72
N VAL A 261 -15.80 -36.62 -1.48
CA VAL A 261 -15.71 -37.47 -0.30
C VAL A 261 -17.01 -38.24 -0.13
N LYS A 262 -16.92 -39.54 0.17
CA LYS A 262 -18.11 -40.35 0.45
C LYS A 262 -18.70 -39.95 1.81
N PRO A 263 -20.02 -40.09 2.02
CA PRO A 263 -20.63 -39.90 3.34
C PRO A 263 -19.86 -40.71 4.41
N GLY A 264 -19.35 -40.02 5.44
CA GLY A 264 -18.56 -40.61 6.53
C GLY A 264 -17.03 -40.48 6.42
N GLU A 265 -16.47 -40.01 5.30
CA GLU A 265 -15.02 -39.79 5.17
C GLU A 265 -14.52 -38.53 5.89
N VAL A 266 -15.42 -37.58 6.15
CA VAL A 266 -15.11 -36.34 6.87
C VAL A 266 -15.99 -36.24 8.11
N LYS A 267 -15.39 -35.78 9.21
CA LYS A 267 -16.10 -35.52 10.47
C LYS A 267 -16.15 -34.02 10.67
N LEU A 268 -17.35 -33.47 10.79
CA LEU A 268 -17.54 -32.09 11.21
C LEU A 268 -17.03 -31.98 12.66
N VAL A 269 -16.21 -30.96 12.94
CA VAL A 269 -15.76 -30.68 14.29
C VAL A 269 -16.05 -29.23 14.62
N THR A 270 -16.68 -29.01 15.76
CA THR A 270 -16.91 -27.67 16.29
C THR A 270 -15.65 -27.21 17.02
N LEU A 271 -15.17 -26.01 16.67
CA LEU A 271 -14.04 -25.38 17.35
C LEU A 271 -14.53 -24.25 18.25
N LYS A 272 -14.12 -24.26 19.52
CA LYS A 272 -14.33 -23.13 20.45
C LYS A 272 -12.99 -22.72 21.03
N GLY A 273 -12.57 -21.48 20.79
CA GLY A 273 -11.24 -20.98 21.18
C GLY A 273 -10.07 -21.73 20.54
N GLY A 274 -10.26 -22.25 19.32
CA GLY A 274 -9.23 -23.02 18.59
C GLY A 274 -9.01 -24.45 19.10
N LYS A 275 -9.86 -24.95 19.99
CA LYS A 275 -9.86 -26.35 20.44
C LYS A 275 -11.12 -27.07 19.96
N VAL A 276 -10.94 -28.31 19.52
CA VAL A 276 -12.04 -29.21 19.18
C VAL A 276 -12.84 -29.50 20.45
N VAL A 277 -14.12 -29.13 20.43
CA VAL A 277 -15.05 -29.45 21.51
C VAL A 277 -15.79 -30.74 21.13
N PRO A 278 -16.03 -31.67 22.08
CA PRO A 278 -16.85 -32.85 21.81
C PRO A 278 -18.28 -32.42 21.46
N ASP A 279 -18.86 -33.00 20.42
CA ASP A 279 -20.30 -32.84 20.17
C ASP A 279 -21.11 -33.36 21.36
N GLU A 280 -22.06 -32.56 21.84
CA GLU A 280 -23.05 -33.03 22.81
C GLU A 280 -23.92 -34.09 22.13
N SER A 281 -23.90 -35.29 22.71
CA SER A 281 -24.60 -36.45 22.19
C SER A 281 -26.11 -36.30 22.38
N THR A 282 -26.84 -36.00 21.32
CA THR A 282 -28.22 -36.49 21.16
C THR A 282 -28.14 -37.92 20.63
N GLY A 283 -28.61 -38.86 21.45
CA GLY A 283 -28.28 -40.27 21.32
C GLY A 283 -28.85 -40.98 20.09
N ALA A 284 -28.00 -41.77 19.43
CA ALA A 284 -28.28 -43.14 18.97
C ALA A 284 -26.98 -43.76 18.42
N SER A 285 -26.69 -44.97 18.90
CA SER A 285 -25.51 -45.80 18.68
C SER A 285 -25.36 -46.33 17.24
N ASN A 286 -24.12 -46.42 16.72
CA ASN A 286 -23.45 -47.71 16.52
C ASN A 286 -22.00 -47.61 16.03
N ALA A 287 -21.25 -48.66 16.37
CA ALA A 287 -19.80 -48.76 16.46
C ALA A 287 -19.07 -49.07 15.15
N ALA A 288 -17.82 -48.58 15.02
CA ALA A 288 -16.62 -49.37 14.67
C ALA A 288 -15.41 -48.44 14.45
N GLY A 289 -14.21 -48.89 14.87
CA GLY A 289 -12.94 -48.33 14.39
C GLY A 289 -12.01 -47.70 15.44
N LYS A 290 -11.49 -48.50 16.37
CA LYS A 290 -10.23 -48.18 17.07
C LYS A 290 -9.11 -48.12 16.04
N GLY A 291 -8.51 -46.94 15.80
CA GLY A 291 -7.35 -46.86 14.90
C GLY A 291 -6.67 -45.50 14.67
N VAL A 292 -7.16 -44.37 15.23
CA VAL A 292 -6.66 -43.02 14.85
C VAL A 292 -6.07 -42.23 16.02
N LYS A 293 -5.53 -42.89 17.05
CA LYS A 293 -4.88 -42.17 18.17
C LYS A 293 -3.38 -41.96 18.01
N THR A 294 -2.72 -42.67 17.10
CA THR A 294 -1.23 -42.67 17.01
C THR A 294 -0.66 -41.88 15.83
N LYS A 295 -1.40 -41.65 14.74
CA LYS A 295 -0.89 -40.89 13.57
C LYS A 295 -1.08 -39.37 13.65
N LEU A 296 -2.01 -38.87 14.48
CA LEU A 296 -2.26 -37.42 14.61
C LEU A 296 -1.15 -36.69 15.40
N SER A 297 -0.41 -37.39 16.26
CA SER A 297 0.67 -36.81 17.06
C SER A 297 1.93 -36.50 16.23
N GLN A 298 2.09 -37.13 15.05
CA GLN A 298 3.27 -36.97 14.21
C GLN A 298 3.11 -35.88 13.13
N MET A 299 1.88 -35.53 12.73
CA MET A 299 1.60 -34.39 11.83
C MET A 299 1.52 -33.03 12.55
N MET A 300 1.19 -33.02 13.85
CA MET A 300 1.09 -31.78 14.65
C MET A 300 2.44 -31.15 15.04
N ARG A 301 3.58 -31.74 14.63
CA ARG A 301 4.92 -31.17 14.84
C ARG A 301 5.45 -30.34 13.67
N LEU A 302 4.75 -30.28 12.53
CA LEU A 302 5.18 -29.50 11.35
C LEU A 302 4.37 -28.21 11.11
N GLY A 303 3.42 -27.86 11.99
CA GLY A 303 2.56 -26.68 11.85
C GLY A 303 2.62 -25.67 13.01
N LYS A 304 3.62 -25.74 13.88
CA LYS A 304 3.86 -24.75 14.94
C LYS A 304 5.05 -23.86 14.58
N LYS A 305 4.86 -22.94 13.64
CA LYS A 305 5.73 -21.76 13.53
C LYS A 305 4.96 -20.44 13.61
N ASP A 306 3.70 -20.39 13.14
CA ASP A 306 3.02 -19.09 12.98
C ASP A 306 2.06 -18.68 14.12
N SER A 307 1.89 -19.52 15.16
CA SER A 307 1.00 -19.21 16.30
C SER A 307 1.72 -18.80 17.58
N LYS A 308 3.06 -18.90 17.61
CA LYS A 308 3.87 -18.41 18.73
C LYS A 308 4.26 -16.95 18.51
N GLU A 309 4.66 -16.57 17.29
CA GLU A 309 4.99 -15.18 16.93
C GLU A 309 3.78 -14.23 17.03
N SER A 310 2.59 -14.65 16.59
CA SER A 310 1.37 -13.82 16.73
C SER A 310 0.90 -13.64 18.18
N LYS A 311 1.18 -14.62 19.05
CA LYS A 311 0.88 -14.53 20.49
C LYS A 311 2.00 -13.87 21.30
N GLU A 312 3.25 -13.95 20.85
CA GLU A 312 4.37 -13.17 21.38
C GLU A 312 4.21 -11.70 21.01
N ALA A 313 3.90 -11.35 19.75
CA ALA A 313 3.65 -9.98 19.32
C ALA A 313 2.46 -9.32 20.03
N SER A 314 1.36 -10.05 20.22
CA SER A 314 0.21 -9.55 20.98
C SER A 314 0.50 -9.42 22.49
N ARG A 315 1.36 -10.28 23.05
CA ARG A 315 1.81 -10.15 24.45
C ARG A 315 2.85 -9.04 24.64
N GLU A 316 3.75 -8.84 23.69
CA GLU A 316 4.73 -7.75 23.70
C GLU A 316 4.06 -6.40 23.52
N ALA A 317 3.07 -6.28 22.62
CA ALA A 317 2.27 -5.06 22.48
C ALA A 317 1.51 -4.73 23.78
N ALA A 318 0.86 -5.73 24.38
CA ALA A 318 0.14 -5.54 25.65
C ALA A 318 1.07 -5.29 26.85
N GLN A 319 2.30 -5.82 26.84
CA GLN A 319 3.29 -5.60 27.89
C GLN A 319 3.99 -4.24 27.73
N LEU A 320 4.17 -3.77 26.49
CA LEU A 320 4.66 -2.43 26.18
C LEU A 320 3.65 -1.36 26.63
N GLU A 321 2.36 -1.51 26.30
CA GLU A 321 1.30 -0.60 26.80
C GLU A 321 1.27 -0.53 28.32
N ARG A 322 1.40 -1.68 29.00
CA ARG A 322 1.37 -1.74 30.46
C ARG A 322 2.62 -1.15 31.12
N ASN A 323 3.77 -1.26 30.48
CA ASN A 323 5.02 -0.66 30.95
C ASN A 323 5.03 0.86 30.71
N MET A 324 4.39 1.35 29.64
CA MET A 324 4.25 2.79 29.38
C MET A 324 3.28 3.45 30.36
N ALA A 325 2.15 2.80 30.69
CA ALA A 325 1.19 3.31 31.67
C ALA A 325 1.77 3.39 33.11
N ASN A 326 2.69 2.50 33.47
CA ASN A 326 3.32 2.48 34.81
C ASN A 326 4.47 3.50 34.98
N MET A 327 4.93 4.16 33.90
CA MET A 327 5.93 5.22 33.99
C MET A 327 5.34 6.63 34.11
N GLY A 328 4.01 6.76 34.27
CA GLY A 328 3.36 8.05 34.49
C GLY A 328 3.36 8.95 33.26
N LEU A 329 3.02 8.38 32.09
CA LEU A 329 2.64 9.10 30.87
C LEU A 329 1.19 8.80 30.52
#